data_AF-A0A3C0IEY7-F1
#
_entry.id   AF-A0A3C0IEY7-F1
#
_cell.length_a   1.000
_cell.length_b   1.000
_cell.length_c   1.000
_cell.angle_alpha   90.00
_cell.angle_beta   90.00
_cell.angle_gamma   90.00
#
_symmetry.space_group_name_H-M   'P 1'
#
loop_
_entity.id
_entity.type
_entity.pdbx_description
1 polymer ?
#
loop_
_entity_poly.entity_id
_entity_poly.type
_entity_poly.pdbx_seq_one_letter_code
_entity_poly.pdbx_strand_id
1 'polypeptide(L)'
;IRKEIWEQYLKNIKGKSLQDLRIYSYWYLSSFFRYAEESTWMQQAFLDILRVIKLDKESITNSLASELLQAPRTGKFILQQIETSFDDKIKNAFFSYYKNNLAQYLDKLHLLPSNWLNLILVQAPLSTLLDLVQNLTDSGWKELKPMLHALLTSKTEEEGFWQSVLERAMLENQTNLRARLLQDRRFAALFRRQSDTAILNLQFPELEDMLLLWVTKNEKLFRNDDALKLTLATYKLPRIRAWAIERLSQWKIDAILGLHFLESGVPDAINFAQQYFEQLRTQPEQFLEEIIHLVDSPEAKVRDFALRLLQQQHKAAPQAFANLLICLTEHSNAQIQAFVAEKLQPSLEQPVLTLNDPVVQQFDKAVLRMKYRSRQAKEAVKSRLNTQPQTASAAVLLELAQSPVKKDAEWAIVQLTKLALAGEEIQGFELR
;
A
#
# COMPACT_ATOMS: atom_id res chain seq x y z
N ILE A 1 26.80 28.85 -64.75
CA ILE A 1 27.39 27.50 -64.66
C ILE A 1 26.99 26.74 -63.38
N ARG A 2 27.52 27.01 -62.17
CA ARG A 2 27.21 26.18 -60.97
C ARG A 2 25.72 26.12 -60.59
N LYS A 3 25.01 27.26 -60.66
CA LYS A 3 23.56 27.34 -60.40
C LYS A 3 22.74 26.58 -61.44
N GLU A 4 23.05 26.75 -62.72
CA GLU A 4 22.36 26.06 -63.83
C GLU A 4 22.57 24.54 -63.80
N ILE A 5 23.78 24.08 -63.47
CA ILE A 5 24.07 22.65 -63.30
C ILE A 5 23.25 22.09 -62.13
N TRP A 6 23.15 22.83 -61.02
CA TRP A 6 22.36 22.43 -59.87
C TRP A 6 20.86 22.37 -60.18
N GLU A 7 20.31 23.38 -60.85
CA GLU A 7 18.91 23.41 -61.27
C GLU A 7 18.57 22.27 -62.23
N GLN A 8 19.46 21.99 -63.20
CA GLN A 8 19.32 20.86 -64.11
C GLN A 8 19.37 19.52 -63.35
N TYR A 9 20.25 19.40 -62.34
CA TYR A 9 20.29 18.22 -61.48
C TYR A 9 18.98 18.02 -60.71
N LEU A 10 18.46 19.06 -60.05
CA LEU A 10 17.18 19.02 -59.33
C LEU A 10 16.03 18.61 -60.26
N LYS A 11 16.00 19.14 -61.49
CA LYS A 11 15.02 18.75 -62.52
C LYS A 11 15.10 17.26 -62.87
N ASN A 12 16.31 16.70 -62.95
CA ASN A 12 16.53 15.29 -63.29
C ASN A 12 16.15 14.29 -62.18
N ILE A 13 16.12 14.73 -60.92
CA ILE A 13 15.75 13.90 -59.77
C ILE A 13 14.33 14.12 -59.29
N LYS A 14 13.63 15.15 -59.81
CA LYS A 14 12.28 15.49 -59.39
C LYS A 14 11.33 14.30 -59.52
N GLY A 15 10.61 13.99 -58.44
CA GLY A 15 9.62 12.90 -58.38
C GLY A 15 10.20 11.49 -58.21
N LYS A 16 11.53 11.32 -58.26
CA LYS A 16 12.18 10.04 -57.94
C LYS A 16 12.09 9.75 -56.44
N SER A 17 11.98 8.48 -56.06
CA SER A 17 12.04 8.12 -54.64
C SER A 17 13.46 8.31 -54.10
N LEU A 18 13.63 8.36 -52.77
CA LEU A 18 14.97 8.39 -52.17
C LEU A 18 15.78 7.14 -52.54
N GLN A 19 15.12 5.99 -52.71
CA GLN A 19 15.74 4.71 -53.10
C GLN A 19 16.28 4.73 -54.55
N ASP A 20 15.59 5.43 -55.45
CA ASP A 20 16.03 5.59 -56.86
C ASP A 20 17.28 6.47 -56.99
N LEU A 21 17.59 7.25 -55.95
CA LEU A 21 18.81 8.03 -55.89
C LEU A 21 19.91 7.12 -55.38
N ARG A 22 21.03 7.03 -56.11
CA ARG A 22 22.27 6.34 -55.66
C ARG A 22 22.85 6.88 -54.33
N ILE A 23 22.20 7.88 -53.75
CA ILE A 23 22.41 8.43 -52.41
C ILE A 23 21.96 7.44 -51.33
N TYR A 24 21.12 6.43 -51.65
CA TYR A 24 20.49 5.54 -50.67
C TYR A 24 21.42 4.57 -49.93
N SER A 25 22.67 4.39 -50.36
CA SER A 25 23.58 3.59 -49.52
C SER A 25 23.85 4.36 -48.23
N TYR A 26 23.70 3.68 -47.08
CA TYR A 26 24.01 4.23 -45.74
C TYR A 26 25.31 5.05 -45.73
N TRP A 27 26.32 4.56 -46.47
CA TRP A 27 27.62 5.20 -46.62
C TRP A 27 27.55 6.57 -47.31
N TYR A 28 26.70 6.75 -48.34
CA TYR A 28 26.56 8.04 -49.02
C TYR A 28 25.80 9.08 -48.18
N LEU A 29 24.73 8.68 -47.48
CA LEU A 29 24.01 9.59 -46.56
C LEU A 29 24.91 10.02 -45.40
N SER A 30 25.58 9.07 -44.74
CA SER A 30 26.49 9.37 -43.63
C SER A 30 27.65 10.27 -44.08
N SER A 31 28.26 9.98 -45.24
CA SER A 31 29.31 10.82 -45.81
C SER A 31 28.82 12.22 -46.14
N PHE A 32 27.62 12.34 -46.71
CA PHE A 32 26.99 13.62 -47.00
C PHE A 32 26.80 14.45 -45.73
N PHE A 33 26.21 13.87 -44.68
CA PHE A 33 25.95 14.58 -43.43
C PHE A 33 27.23 15.07 -42.76
N ARG A 34 28.30 14.27 -42.80
CA ARG A 34 29.63 14.70 -42.33
C ARG A 34 30.14 15.94 -43.05
N TYR A 35 29.97 16.04 -44.38
CA TYR A 35 30.37 17.25 -45.12
C TYR A 35 29.40 18.42 -44.90
N ALA A 36 28.11 18.14 -44.69
CA ALA A 36 27.11 19.16 -44.46
C ALA A 36 27.23 19.81 -43.06
N GLU A 37 27.83 19.15 -42.08
CA GLU A 37 28.15 19.73 -40.76
C GLU A 37 29.04 20.98 -40.86
N GLU A 38 29.86 21.06 -41.90
CA GLU A 38 30.83 22.12 -42.11
C GLU A 38 30.42 23.12 -43.21
N SER A 39 29.27 22.91 -43.87
CA SER A 39 28.88 23.69 -45.06
C SER A 39 27.39 24.01 -45.12
N THR A 40 27.04 25.28 -44.93
CA THR A 40 25.66 25.79 -45.09
C THR A 40 25.12 25.60 -46.51
N TRP A 41 25.99 25.67 -47.52
CA TRP A 41 25.61 25.40 -48.90
C TRP A 41 25.18 23.94 -49.08
N MET A 42 25.91 22.98 -48.51
CA MET A 42 25.52 21.56 -48.54
C MET A 42 24.20 21.32 -47.81
N GLN A 43 23.98 21.96 -46.66
CA GLN A 43 22.71 21.89 -45.94
C GLN A 43 21.54 22.38 -46.81
N GLN A 44 21.71 23.51 -47.51
CA GLN A 44 20.68 24.04 -48.43
C GLN A 44 20.47 23.13 -49.64
N ALA A 45 21.55 22.62 -50.23
CA ALA A 45 21.50 21.67 -51.33
C ALA A 45 20.72 20.40 -50.95
N PHE A 46 20.90 19.90 -49.72
CA PHE A 46 20.12 18.77 -49.23
C PHE A 46 18.63 19.08 -49.15
N LEU A 47 18.26 20.24 -48.61
CA LEU A 47 16.86 20.65 -48.52
C LEU A 47 16.23 20.78 -49.91
N ASP A 48 16.95 21.34 -50.86
CA ASP A 48 16.49 21.46 -52.24
C ASP A 48 16.26 20.07 -52.86
N ILE A 49 17.13 19.09 -52.58
CA ILE A 49 16.91 17.69 -52.96
C ILE A 49 15.64 17.16 -52.29
N LEU A 50 15.50 17.27 -50.97
CA LEU A 50 14.35 16.77 -50.22
C LEU A 50 13.02 17.34 -50.73
N ARG A 51 13.01 18.58 -51.21
CA ARG A 51 11.81 19.27 -51.74
C ARG A 51 11.38 18.76 -53.11
N VAL A 52 12.29 18.25 -53.94
CA VAL A 52 11.96 17.82 -55.31
C VAL A 52 11.74 16.31 -55.43
N ILE A 53 12.26 15.52 -54.49
CA ILE A 53 12.15 14.05 -54.51
C ILE A 53 10.83 13.59 -53.87
N LYS A 54 10.40 12.37 -54.21
CA LYS A 54 9.25 11.74 -53.58
C LYS A 54 9.69 11.08 -52.27
N LEU A 55 9.42 11.74 -51.15
CA LEU A 55 9.61 11.17 -49.82
C LEU A 55 8.39 10.33 -49.44
N ASP A 56 8.55 9.02 -49.37
CA ASP A 56 7.58 8.12 -48.75
C ASP A 56 7.93 7.85 -47.28
N LYS A 57 6.97 7.28 -46.56
CA LYS A 57 7.10 6.99 -45.13
C LYS A 57 8.28 6.05 -44.87
N GLU A 58 8.48 5.05 -45.72
CA GLU A 58 9.52 4.03 -45.57
C GLU A 58 10.93 4.62 -45.71
N SER A 59 11.14 5.50 -46.69
CA SER A 59 12.41 6.21 -46.89
C SER A 59 12.76 7.11 -45.70
N ILE A 60 11.74 7.75 -45.11
CA ILE A 60 11.91 8.56 -43.90
C ILE A 60 12.29 7.68 -42.71
N THR A 61 11.52 6.62 -42.45
CA THR A 61 11.70 5.78 -41.26
C THR A 61 12.94 4.91 -41.29
N ASN A 62 13.32 4.38 -42.46
CA ASN A 62 14.38 3.37 -42.55
C ASN A 62 15.77 3.97 -42.78
N SER A 63 15.87 5.24 -43.16
CA SER A 63 17.14 5.78 -43.64
C SER A 63 17.40 7.22 -43.23
N LEU A 64 16.42 8.11 -43.38
CA LEU A 64 16.69 9.55 -43.23
C LEU A 64 16.61 10.02 -41.77
N ALA A 65 15.59 9.58 -41.03
CA ALA A 65 15.31 10.14 -39.71
C ALA A 65 16.37 9.78 -38.64
N SER A 66 16.94 8.57 -38.67
CA SER A 66 18.04 8.19 -37.77
C SER A 66 19.32 8.97 -38.05
N GLU A 67 19.65 9.16 -39.33
CA GLU A 67 20.89 9.84 -39.76
C GLU A 67 20.90 11.31 -39.40
N LEU A 68 19.74 11.99 -39.49
CA LEU A 68 19.63 13.39 -39.06
C LEU A 68 20.04 13.59 -37.60
N LEU A 69 19.77 12.62 -36.72
CA LEU A 69 20.19 12.71 -35.33
C LEU A 69 21.68 12.38 -35.12
N GLN A 70 22.37 11.80 -36.11
CA GLN A 70 23.82 11.57 -36.05
C GLN A 70 24.64 12.82 -36.43
N ALA A 71 24.00 13.84 -37.00
CA ALA A 71 24.63 15.08 -37.45
C ALA A 71 24.03 16.28 -36.71
N PRO A 72 24.57 16.69 -35.54
CA PRO A 72 23.89 17.62 -34.64
C PRO A 72 23.51 18.97 -35.27
N ARG A 73 24.41 19.64 -36.00
CA ARG A 73 24.12 20.98 -36.53
C ARG A 73 23.23 20.88 -37.77
N THR A 74 23.60 19.98 -38.68
CA THR A 74 22.91 19.75 -39.96
C THR A 74 21.52 19.17 -39.74
N GLY A 75 21.43 18.16 -38.88
CA GLY A 75 20.19 17.52 -38.47
C GLY A 75 19.22 18.50 -37.86
N LYS A 76 19.67 19.29 -36.87
CA LYS A 76 18.84 20.33 -36.24
C LYS A 76 18.34 21.34 -37.28
N PHE A 77 19.21 21.82 -38.16
CA PHE A 77 18.83 22.74 -39.24
C PHE A 77 17.79 22.12 -40.19
N ILE A 78 18.03 20.91 -40.68
CA ILE A 78 17.12 20.25 -41.62
C ILE A 78 15.77 19.96 -40.96
N LEU A 79 15.75 19.47 -39.72
CA LEU A 79 14.51 19.17 -39.01
C LEU A 79 13.68 20.44 -38.77
N GLN A 80 14.31 21.57 -38.45
CA GLN A 80 13.62 22.87 -38.35
C GLN A 80 13.01 23.30 -39.69
N GLN A 81 13.72 23.06 -40.81
CA GLN A 81 13.22 23.37 -42.15
C GLN A 81 12.09 22.43 -42.57
N ILE A 82 12.14 21.16 -42.18
CA ILE A 82 11.03 20.20 -42.37
C ILE A 82 9.79 20.65 -41.60
N GLU A 83 9.92 21.02 -40.33
CA GLU A 83 8.81 21.49 -39.51
C GLU A 83 8.11 22.72 -40.11
N THR A 84 8.88 23.67 -40.63
CA THR A 84 8.37 24.97 -41.09
C THR A 84 7.92 24.99 -42.55
N SER A 85 8.58 24.23 -43.44
CA SER A 85 8.50 24.47 -44.89
C SER A 85 8.00 23.29 -45.72
N PHE A 86 7.84 22.09 -45.15
CA PHE A 86 7.35 20.92 -45.88
C PHE A 86 5.84 20.75 -45.74
N ASP A 87 5.26 19.80 -46.49
CA ASP A 87 3.85 19.42 -46.31
C ASP A 87 3.63 18.59 -45.03
N ASP A 88 2.38 18.54 -44.58
CA ASP A 88 2.02 17.87 -43.32
C ASP A 88 2.23 16.36 -43.37
N LYS A 89 2.16 15.73 -44.56
CA LYS A 89 2.39 14.29 -44.68
C LYS A 89 3.84 13.95 -44.35
N ILE A 90 4.79 14.72 -44.85
CA ILE A 90 6.22 14.55 -44.56
C ILE A 90 6.50 14.87 -43.09
N LYS A 91 5.98 15.98 -42.56
CA LYS A 91 6.11 16.33 -41.13
C LYS A 91 5.63 15.21 -40.22
N ASN A 92 4.42 14.69 -40.49
CA ASN A 92 3.81 13.63 -39.70
C ASN A 92 4.61 12.32 -39.77
N ALA A 93 5.28 12.02 -40.88
CA ALA A 93 6.13 10.84 -40.99
C ALA A 93 7.36 10.94 -40.08
N PHE A 94 8.08 12.07 -40.09
CA PHE A 94 9.21 12.31 -39.17
C PHE A 94 8.77 12.38 -37.71
N PHE A 95 7.69 13.11 -37.42
CA PHE A 95 7.11 13.20 -36.09
C PHE A 95 6.76 11.80 -35.54
N SER A 96 6.06 10.98 -36.33
CA SER A 96 5.69 9.62 -35.94
C SER A 96 6.92 8.74 -35.70
N TYR A 97 7.96 8.88 -36.52
CA TYR A 97 9.21 8.15 -36.34
C TYR A 97 9.86 8.47 -34.99
N TYR A 98 10.07 9.76 -34.69
CA TYR A 98 10.73 10.15 -33.43
C TYR A 98 9.84 9.86 -32.22
N LYS A 99 8.52 10.00 -32.34
CA LYS A 99 7.58 9.59 -31.30
C LYS A 99 7.74 8.11 -30.96
N ASN A 100 7.81 7.24 -31.98
CA ASN A 100 7.88 5.80 -31.79
C ASN A 100 9.27 5.30 -31.37
N ASN A 101 10.33 6.09 -31.57
CA ASN A 101 11.70 5.74 -31.24
C ASN A 101 12.31 6.65 -30.16
N LEU A 102 11.48 7.36 -29.39
CA LEU A 102 11.91 8.34 -28.39
C LEU A 102 12.99 7.80 -27.44
N ALA A 103 12.80 6.57 -26.95
CA ALA A 103 13.72 5.91 -26.03
C ALA A 103 15.13 5.69 -26.61
N GLN A 104 15.27 5.53 -27.93
CA GLN A 104 16.57 5.33 -28.58
C GLN A 104 17.38 6.62 -28.73
N TYR A 105 16.73 7.77 -28.59
CA TYR A 105 17.30 9.08 -28.95
C TYR A 105 17.26 10.10 -27.82
N LEU A 106 17.15 9.64 -26.56
CA LEU A 106 17.01 10.51 -25.38
C LEU A 106 18.13 11.56 -25.28
N ASP A 107 19.37 11.20 -25.60
CA ASP A 107 20.54 12.07 -25.60
C ASP A 107 20.53 13.13 -26.73
N LYS A 108 19.73 12.89 -27.78
CA LYS A 108 19.67 13.69 -29.01
C LYS A 108 18.40 14.51 -29.15
N LEU A 109 17.52 14.52 -28.14
CA LEU A 109 16.24 15.24 -28.21
C LEU A 109 16.36 16.75 -28.37
N HIS A 110 17.47 17.33 -27.93
CA HIS A 110 17.79 18.76 -28.12
C HIS A 110 18.02 19.16 -29.60
N LEU A 111 18.11 18.16 -30.49
CA LEU A 111 18.18 18.36 -31.94
C LEU A 111 16.80 18.45 -32.60
N LEU A 112 15.76 17.97 -31.92
CA LEU A 112 14.39 18.04 -32.45
C LEU A 112 13.87 19.48 -32.40
N PRO A 113 12.99 19.86 -33.34
CA PRO A 113 12.30 21.15 -33.27
C PRO A 113 11.45 21.24 -31.99
N SER A 114 11.42 22.42 -31.37
CA SER A 114 10.83 22.58 -30.04
C SER A 114 9.33 22.24 -29.99
N ASN A 115 8.56 22.50 -31.06
CA ASN A 115 7.14 22.14 -31.04
C ASN A 115 6.96 20.62 -31.15
N TRP A 116 7.74 19.95 -31.99
CA TRP A 116 7.72 18.48 -32.08
C TRP A 116 8.09 17.85 -30.75
N LEU A 117 9.16 18.33 -30.13
CA LEU A 117 9.59 17.83 -28.83
C LEU A 117 8.48 17.99 -27.78
N ASN A 118 7.86 19.17 -27.71
CA ASN A 118 6.75 19.42 -26.79
C ASN A 118 5.58 18.46 -27.05
N LEU A 119 5.13 18.33 -28.31
CA LEU A 119 4.02 17.45 -28.68
C LEU A 119 4.31 15.96 -28.38
N ILE A 120 5.55 15.51 -28.61
CA ILE A 120 5.98 14.14 -28.29
C ILE A 120 5.97 13.92 -26.78
N LEU A 121 6.58 14.84 -26.01
CA LEU A 121 6.76 14.66 -24.57
C LEU A 121 5.48 14.86 -23.76
N VAL A 122 4.54 15.71 -24.20
CA VAL A 122 3.21 15.84 -23.57
C VAL A 122 2.46 14.50 -23.53
N GLN A 123 2.63 13.68 -24.57
CA GLN A 123 1.99 12.37 -24.68
C GLN A 123 2.84 11.22 -24.13
N ALA A 124 4.07 11.50 -23.68
CA ALA A 124 4.96 10.47 -23.18
C ALA A 124 4.48 9.95 -21.81
N PRO A 125 4.57 8.64 -21.56
CA PRO A 125 4.25 8.09 -20.24
C PRO A 125 5.28 8.58 -19.21
N LEU A 126 4.87 8.61 -17.94
CA LEU A 126 5.74 9.08 -16.84
C LEU A 126 7.09 8.36 -16.82
N SER A 127 7.10 7.04 -17.03
CA SER A 127 8.33 6.23 -17.08
C SER A 127 9.33 6.78 -18.10
N THR A 128 8.87 7.11 -19.31
CA THR A 128 9.73 7.69 -20.35
C THR A 128 10.24 9.08 -19.98
N LEU A 129 9.42 9.90 -19.32
CA LEU A 129 9.88 11.20 -18.82
C LEU A 129 10.96 11.04 -17.75
N LEU A 130 10.83 10.08 -16.83
CA LEU A 130 11.84 9.81 -15.80
C LEU A 130 13.13 9.25 -16.38
N ASP A 131 13.03 8.33 -17.35
CA ASP A 131 14.20 7.81 -18.07
C ASP A 131 14.94 8.92 -18.82
N LEU A 132 14.20 9.89 -19.37
CA LEU A 132 14.77 11.06 -20.01
C LEU A 132 15.50 11.94 -18.98
N VAL A 133 14.89 12.25 -17.83
CA VAL A 133 15.55 13.01 -16.76
C VAL A 133 16.83 12.32 -16.28
N GLN A 134 16.81 10.99 -16.18
CA GLN A 134 17.98 10.21 -15.76
C GLN A 134 19.11 10.24 -16.81
N ASN A 135 18.78 10.03 -18.09
CA ASN A 135 19.77 9.75 -19.13
C ASN A 135 20.26 10.99 -19.91
N LEU A 136 19.62 12.14 -19.74
CA LEU A 136 20.09 13.38 -20.38
C LEU A 136 21.53 13.72 -19.95
N THR A 137 22.33 14.22 -20.88
CA THR A 137 23.59 14.90 -20.57
C THR A 137 23.32 16.20 -19.79
N ASP A 138 24.33 16.77 -19.13
CA ASP A 138 24.13 18.02 -18.37
C ASP A 138 23.75 19.21 -19.26
N SER A 139 24.28 19.26 -20.49
CA SER A 139 23.87 20.25 -21.48
C SER A 139 22.41 20.05 -21.91
N GLY A 140 22.02 18.81 -22.21
CA GLY A 140 20.64 18.46 -22.55
C GLY A 140 19.67 18.74 -21.41
N TRP A 141 20.05 18.46 -20.17
CA TRP A 141 19.27 18.81 -18.98
C TRP A 141 19.11 20.33 -18.86
N LYS A 142 20.18 21.12 -19.01
CA LYS A 142 20.09 22.59 -18.92
C LYS A 142 19.11 23.17 -19.95
N GLU A 143 19.08 22.62 -21.16
CA GLU A 143 18.18 23.06 -22.24
C GLU A 143 16.73 22.60 -22.00
N LEU A 144 16.52 21.34 -21.61
CA LEU A 144 15.19 20.73 -21.52
C LEU A 144 14.53 20.86 -20.14
N LYS A 145 15.27 21.22 -19.09
CA LYS A 145 14.78 21.35 -17.72
C LYS A 145 13.48 22.14 -17.61
N PRO A 146 13.32 23.35 -18.20
CA PRO A 146 12.08 24.12 -18.07
C PRO A 146 10.85 23.37 -18.61
N MET A 147 11.00 22.72 -19.77
CA MET A 147 9.93 21.92 -20.40
C MET A 147 9.61 20.69 -19.57
N LEU A 148 10.63 19.90 -19.19
CA LEU A 148 10.44 18.69 -18.39
C LEU A 148 9.84 18.99 -17.02
N HIS A 149 10.24 20.09 -16.39
CA HIS A 149 9.61 20.55 -15.15
C HIS A 149 8.14 20.88 -15.37
N ALA A 150 7.78 21.62 -16.44
CA ALA A 150 6.38 21.93 -16.72
C ALA A 150 5.55 20.66 -16.96
N LEU A 151 6.08 19.70 -17.72
CA LEU A 151 5.42 18.42 -17.99
C LEU A 151 5.26 17.58 -16.72
N LEU A 152 6.32 17.39 -15.94
CA LEU A 152 6.24 16.66 -14.67
C LEU A 152 5.28 17.35 -13.70
N THR A 153 5.28 18.68 -13.65
CA THR A 153 4.32 19.46 -12.83
C THR A 153 2.88 19.22 -13.26
N SER A 154 2.60 19.16 -14.57
CA SER A 154 1.25 18.87 -15.06
C SER A 154 0.74 17.48 -14.68
N LYS A 155 1.65 16.58 -14.30
CA LYS A 155 1.35 15.19 -13.89
C LYS A 155 1.34 14.98 -12.38
N THR A 156 1.65 15.99 -11.56
CA THR A 156 1.75 15.80 -10.10
C THR A 156 0.45 15.46 -9.41
N GLU A 157 -0.68 15.70 -10.09
CA GLU A 157 -2.03 15.36 -9.60
C GLU A 157 -2.48 13.96 -10.03
N GLU A 158 -1.69 13.26 -10.88
CA GLU A 158 -1.96 11.86 -11.23
C GLU A 158 -1.69 10.97 -9.99
N GLU A 159 -2.64 10.09 -9.67
CA GLU A 159 -2.51 9.14 -8.56
C GLU A 159 -1.25 8.27 -8.71
N GLY A 160 -0.45 8.14 -7.65
CA GLY A 160 0.77 7.34 -7.67
C GLY A 160 1.95 7.97 -8.41
N PHE A 161 1.80 9.19 -8.94
CA PHE A 161 2.91 9.94 -9.56
C PHE A 161 4.11 10.04 -8.60
N TRP A 162 3.86 10.52 -7.38
CA TRP A 162 4.93 10.76 -6.41
C TRP A 162 5.57 9.45 -5.93
N GLN A 163 4.76 8.42 -5.71
CA GLN A 163 5.29 7.09 -5.39
C GLN A 163 6.24 6.61 -6.49
N SER A 164 5.80 6.68 -7.75
CA SER A 164 6.59 6.23 -8.91
C SER A 164 7.90 7.01 -9.07
N VAL A 165 7.86 8.33 -8.93
CA VAL A 165 9.04 9.19 -9.02
C VAL A 165 10.05 8.86 -7.93
N LEU A 166 9.60 8.74 -6.69
CA LEU A 166 10.47 8.50 -5.54
C LEU A 166 11.04 7.09 -5.56
N GLU A 167 10.22 6.08 -5.83
CA GLU A 167 10.65 4.69 -5.97
C GLU A 167 11.70 4.55 -7.07
N ARG A 168 11.44 5.13 -8.26
CA ARG A 168 12.41 5.14 -9.35
C ARG A 168 13.70 5.84 -8.94
N ALA A 169 13.62 6.99 -8.28
CA ALA A 169 14.80 7.70 -7.82
C ALA A 169 15.63 6.89 -6.81
N MET A 170 15.02 6.00 -6.02
CA MET A 170 15.73 5.18 -5.04
C MET A 170 16.39 3.93 -5.61
N LEU A 171 16.07 3.53 -6.86
CA LEU A 171 16.76 2.40 -7.50
C LEU A 171 18.28 2.67 -7.64
N GLU A 172 19.04 1.59 -7.67
CA GLU A 172 20.48 1.64 -7.93
C GLU A 172 20.77 2.31 -9.29
N ASN A 173 21.86 3.06 -9.36
CA ASN A 173 22.31 3.81 -10.55
C ASN A 173 21.45 5.01 -10.98
N GLN A 174 20.50 5.46 -10.16
CA GLN A 174 19.64 6.62 -10.46
C GLN A 174 20.16 7.95 -9.89
N THR A 175 21.48 8.18 -9.95
CA THR A 175 22.14 9.36 -9.35
C THR A 175 21.66 10.67 -9.96
N ASN A 176 21.54 10.73 -11.29
CA ASN A 176 21.08 11.91 -12.01
C ASN A 176 19.63 12.24 -11.66
N LEU A 177 18.74 11.25 -11.61
CA LEU A 177 17.33 11.44 -11.26
C LEU A 177 17.19 12.02 -9.84
N ARG A 178 17.93 11.47 -8.86
CA ARG A 178 17.97 12.00 -7.49
C ARG A 178 18.44 13.45 -7.47
N ALA A 179 19.55 13.76 -8.14
CA ALA A 179 20.12 15.11 -8.17
C ALA A 179 19.23 16.12 -8.90
N ARG A 180 18.56 15.70 -9.98
CA ARG A 180 17.77 16.58 -10.85
C ARG A 180 16.36 16.81 -10.35
N LEU A 181 15.77 15.87 -9.61
CA LEU A 181 14.43 15.99 -9.05
C LEU A 181 14.44 16.21 -7.53
N LEU A 182 15.03 15.32 -6.75
CA LEU A 182 14.89 15.35 -5.29
C LEU A 182 15.69 16.49 -4.63
N GLN A 183 16.84 16.83 -5.20
CA GLN A 183 17.65 17.96 -4.74
C GLN A 183 17.21 19.30 -5.36
N ASP A 184 16.28 19.29 -6.32
CA ASP A 184 15.75 20.51 -6.91
C ASP A 184 14.71 21.15 -5.99
N ARG A 185 14.98 22.40 -5.59
CA ARG A 185 14.13 23.15 -4.64
C ARG A 185 12.69 23.34 -5.14
N ARG A 186 12.47 23.48 -6.44
CA ARG A 186 11.12 23.68 -7.00
C ARG A 186 10.34 22.36 -6.94
N PHE A 187 10.97 21.27 -7.31
CA PHE A 187 10.34 19.95 -7.27
C PHE A 187 10.06 19.49 -5.83
N ALA A 188 10.98 19.73 -4.89
CA ALA A 188 10.76 19.52 -3.46
C ALA A 188 9.58 20.36 -2.92
N ALA A 189 9.38 21.59 -3.44
CA ALA A 189 8.22 22.41 -3.06
C ALA A 189 6.90 21.84 -3.58
N LEU A 190 6.88 21.20 -4.75
CA LEU A 190 5.71 20.49 -5.28
C LEU A 190 5.39 19.26 -4.43
N PHE A 191 6.40 18.44 -4.10
CA PHE A 191 6.23 17.29 -3.22
C PHE A 191 5.65 17.69 -1.86
N ARG A 192 5.99 18.86 -1.33
CA ARG A 192 5.40 19.33 -0.05
C ARG A 192 3.93 19.72 -0.17
N ARG A 193 3.38 19.95 -1.37
CA ARG A 193 2.00 20.44 -1.56
C ARG A 193 1.01 19.33 -1.88
N GLN A 194 1.51 18.17 -2.32
CA GLN A 194 0.69 17.02 -2.67
C GLN A 194 0.08 16.35 -1.42
N SER A 195 -1.03 15.64 -1.59
CA SER A 195 -1.80 14.94 -0.54
C SER A 195 -2.05 13.46 -0.84
N ASP A 196 -1.43 12.91 -1.88
CA ASP A 196 -1.43 11.49 -2.22
C ASP A 196 -0.76 10.68 -1.10
N THR A 197 -1.51 9.76 -0.50
CA THR A 197 -1.09 8.90 0.60
C THR A 197 -0.33 7.67 0.13
N ALA A 198 -0.33 7.35 -1.18
CA ALA A 198 0.38 6.21 -1.75
C ALA A 198 1.90 6.26 -1.51
N ILE A 199 2.45 7.45 -1.25
CA ILE A 199 3.86 7.61 -0.85
C ILE A 199 4.20 6.92 0.48
N LEU A 200 3.21 6.58 1.31
CA LEU A 200 3.38 5.80 2.53
C LEU A 200 3.69 4.31 2.22
N ASN A 201 3.64 3.89 0.96
CA ASN A 201 4.16 2.58 0.57
C ASN A 201 5.70 2.54 0.52
N LEU A 202 6.36 3.71 0.56
CA LEU A 202 7.81 3.83 0.39
C LEU A 202 8.57 3.56 1.70
N GLN A 203 9.50 2.62 1.67
CA GLN A 203 10.22 2.16 2.87
C GLN A 203 11.73 2.45 2.81
N PHE A 204 12.15 3.37 1.93
CA PHE A 204 13.54 3.75 1.73
C PHE A 204 14.02 4.69 2.86
N PRO A 205 15.02 4.29 3.68
CA PRO A 205 15.54 5.13 4.77
C PRO A 205 16.01 6.52 4.32
N GLU A 206 16.55 6.64 3.11
CA GLU A 206 17.02 7.90 2.53
C GLU A 206 15.90 8.93 2.32
N LEU A 207 14.65 8.47 2.26
CA LEU A 207 13.48 9.34 2.12
C LEU A 207 12.86 9.71 3.47
N GLU A 208 13.34 9.17 4.59
CA GLU A 208 12.68 9.32 5.90
C GLU A 208 12.49 10.79 6.30
N ASP A 209 13.50 11.64 6.15
CA ASP A 209 13.38 13.08 6.45
C ASP A 209 12.33 13.77 5.60
N MET A 210 12.30 13.45 4.31
CA MET A 210 11.38 14.05 3.36
C MET A 210 9.94 13.58 3.61
N LEU A 211 9.74 12.29 3.88
CA LEU A 211 8.45 11.71 4.25
C LEU A 211 7.97 12.25 5.59
N LEU A 212 8.84 12.37 6.60
CA LEU A 212 8.49 12.94 7.91
C LEU A 212 8.02 14.39 7.79
N LEU A 213 8.70 15.21 6.97
CA LEU A 213 8.26 16.57 6.69
C LEU A 213 6.89 16.61 6.00
N TRP A 214 6.64 15.69 5.07
CA TRP A 214 5.35 15.58 4.41
C TRP A 214 4.24 15.15 5.37
N VAL A 215 4.46 14.10 6.16
CA VAL A 215 3.52 13.60 7.17
C VAL A 215 3.18 14.71 8.18
N THR A 216 4.19 15.43 8.66
CA THR A 216 4.00 16.56 9.59
C THR A 216 3.13 17.65 8.97
N LYS A 217 3.37 18.01 7.71
CA LYS A 217 2.59 19.05 7.03
C LYS A 217 1.16 18.61 6.72
N ASN A 218 0.95 17.33 6.48
CA ASN A 218 -0.33 16.75 6.11
C ASN A 218 -1.04 16.07 7.29
N GLU A 219 -0.73 16.49 8.53
CA GLU A 219 -1.32 15.93 9.76
C GLU A 219 -2.84 15.78 9.70
N LYS A 220 -3.52 16.74 9.07
CA LYS A 220 -4.98 16.78 8.92
C LYS A 220 -5.55 15.56 8.17
N LEU A 221 -4.79 14.96 7.25
CA LEU A 221 -5.23 13.75 6.53
C LEU A 221 -5.43 12.57 7.49
N PHE A 222 -4.60 12.48 8.53
CA PHE A 222 -4.57 11.34 9.44
C PHE A 222 -5.56 11.46 10.59
N ARG A 223 -5.88 12.68 11.01
CA ARG A 223 -6.70 12.92 12.21
C ARG A 223 -8.05 12.19 12.17
N ASN A 224 -8.64 12.03 11.00
CA ASN A 224 -9.97 11.46 10.80
C ASN A 224 -9.98 10.13 10.04
N ASP A 225 -8.81 9.53 9.78
CA ASP A 225 -8.70 8.28 9.01
C ASP A 225 -7.91 7.24 9.82
N ASP A 226 -8.64 6.26 10.37
CA ASP A 226 -8.06 5.24 11.23
C ASP A 226 -7.14 4.27 10.50
N ALA A 227 -7.37 4.03 9.20
CA ALA A 227 -6.48 3.20 8.40
C ALA A 227 -5.13 3.89 8.18
N LEU A 228 -5.14 5.20 7.96
CA LEU A 228 -3.89 5.96 7.84
C LEU A 228 -3.18 6.13 9.19
N LYS A 229 -3.93 6.32 10.29
CA LYS A 229 -3.35 6.30 11.66
C LYS A 229 -2.62 4.99 11.92
N LEU A 230 -3.27 3.87 11.61
CA LEU A 230 -2.68 2.54 11.74
C LEU A 230 -1.39 2.45 10.91
N THR A 231 -1.48 2.78 9.62
CA THR A 231 -0.36 2.76 8.67
C THR A 231 0.85 3.53 9.19
N LEU A 232 0.65 4.73 9.75
CA LEU A 232 1.73 5.56 10.28
C LEU A 232 2.32 5.00 11.58
N ALA A 233 1.49 4.55 12.53
CA ALA A 233 1.99 4.01 13.79
C ALA A 233 2.62 2.60 13.66
N THR A 234 2.37 1.91 12.55
CA THR A 234 3.03 0.63 12.23
C THR A 234 4.08 0.79 11.13
N TYR A 235 4.44 2.02 10.76
CA TYR A 235 5.35 2.30 9.66
C TYR A 235 6.75 1.72 9.91
N LYS A 236 7.43 1.26 8.85
CA LYS A 236 8.77 0.66 8.99
C LYS A 236 9.84 1.67 9.38
N LEU A 237 9.76 2.88 8.84
CA LEU A 237 10.70 3.97 9.15
C LEU A 237 10.46 4.49 10.58
N PRO A 238 11.43 4.33 11.51
CA PRO A 238 11.23 4.58 12.94
C PRO A 238 10.79 5.99 13.30
N ARG A 239 11.27 7.03 12.60
CA ARG A 239 10.95 8.43 12.93
C ARG A 239 9.53 8.79 12.53
N ILE A 240 9.04 8.23 11.42
CA ILE A 240 7.63 8.38 11.02
C ILE A 240 6.74 7.72 12.05
N ARG A 241 7.10 6.49 12.46
CA ARG A 241 6.38 5.76 13.50
C ARG A 241 6.37 6.50 14.83
N ALA A 242 7.53 6.96 15.31
CA ALA A 242 7.64 7.69 16.56
C ALA A 242 6.79 8.97 16.56
N TRP A 243 6.83 9.72 15.45
CA TRP A 243 5.98 10.90 15.26
C TRP A 243 4.49 10.54 15.33
N ALA A 244 4.07 9.45 14.70
CA ALA A 244 2.68 9.01 14.70
C ALA A 244 2.20 8.62 16.10
N ILE A 245 3.01 7.86 16.83
CA ILE A 245 2.72 7.43 18.22
C ILE A 245 2.55 8.64 19.15
N GLU A 246 3.41 9.66 19.02
CA GLU A 246 3.28 10.89 19.80
C GLU A 246 1.94 11.59 19.53
N ARG A 247 1.52 11.62 18.26
CA ARG A 247 0.28 12.30 17.83
C ARG A 247 -1.00 11.54 18.17
N LEU A 248 -0.96 10.20 18.24
CA LEU A 248 -2.14 9.41 18.59
C LEU A 248 -2.73 9.79 19.94
N SER A 249 -1.93 10.28 20.89
CA SER A 249 -2.41 10.80 22.18
C SER A 249 -3.32 12.04 22.06
N GLN A 250 -3.18 12.79 20.96
CA GLN A 250 -3.94 14.02 20.66
C GLN A 250 -5.13 13.75 19.75
N TRP A 251 -5.13 12.60 19.07
CA TRP A 251 -6.19 12.17 18.19
C TRP A 251 -7.19 11.31 18.96
N LYS A 252 -8.45 11.37 18.55
CA LYS A 252 -9.43 10.41 19.06
C LYS A 252 -9.09 9.04 18.47
N ILE A 253 -8.87 8.09 19.34
CA ILE A 253 -8.73 6.66 19.04
C ILE A 253 -9.89 5.92 19.71
N ASP A 254 -10.36 4.87 19.06
CA ASP A 254 -11.35 3.95 19.62
C ASP A 254 -10.72 2.58 19.90
N ALA A 255 -11.51 1.71 20.52
CA ALA A 255 -11.08 0.36 20.87
C ALA A 255 -10.69 -0.50 19.67
N ILE A 256 -11.33 -0.31 18.51
CA ILE A 256 -11.05 -1.09 17.30
C ILE A 256 -9.67 -0.73 16.75
N LEU A 257 -9.35 0.56 16.65
CA LEU A 257 -8.02 1.00 16.26
C LEU A 257 -6.97 0.58 17.30
N GLY A 258 -7.29 0.69 18.59
CA GLY A 258 -6.47 0.17 19.69
C GLY A 258 -6.17 -1.33 19.55
N LEU A 259 -7.17 -2.13 19.20
CA LEU A 259 -7.04 -3.56 18.92
C LEU A 259 -6.07 -3.80 17.76
N HIS A 260 -6.26 -3.11 16.63
CA HIS A 260 -5.36 -3.26 15.47
C HIS A 260 -3.90 -2.93 15.80
N PHE A 261 -3.65 -1.96 16.69
CA PHE A 261 -2.29 -1.70 17.17
C PHE A 261 -1.71 -2.85 17.98
N LEU A 262 -2.50 -3.49 18.85
CA LEU A 262 -2.07 -4.68 19.60
C LEU A 262 -1.78 -5.86 18.67
N GLU A 263 -2.53 -5.99 17.58
CA GLU A 263 -2.39 -7.07 16.59
C GLU A 263 -1.28 -6.81 15.56
N SER A 264 -0.82 -5.56 15.43
CA SER A 264 0.16 -5.15 14.40
C SER A 264 1.52 -5.85 14.47
N GLY A 265 1.89 -6.39 15.64
CA GLY A 265 3.22 -6.95 15.90
C GLY A 265 4.33 -5.90 16.04
N VAL A 266 4.02 -4.60 15.96
CA VAL A 266 5.00 -3.52 16.08
C VAL A 266 5.11 -3.08 17.55
N PRO A 267 6.29 -3.22 18.21
CA PRO A 267 6.43 -3.01 19.66
C PRO A 267 5.93 -1.64 20.14
N ASP A 268 6.26 -0.56 19.43
CA ASP A 268 5.88 0.79 19.83
C ASP A 268 4.35 0.99 19.78
N ALA A 269 3.69 0.46 18.75
CA ALA A 269 2.24 0.50 18.60
C ALA A 269 1.54 -0.37 19.65
N ILE A 270 2.07 -1.56 19.93
CA ILE A 270 1.58 -2.44 21.00
C ILE A 270 1.66 -1.72 22.35
N ASN A 271 2.81 -1.13 22.68
CA ASN A 271 3.02 -0.43 23.95
C ASN A 271 2.04 0.75 24.09
N PHE A 272 1.85 1.53 23.03
CA PHE A 272 0.88 2.63 23.01
C PHE A 272 -0.55 2.12 23.28
N ALA A 273 -0.97 1.06 22.59
CA ALA A 273 -2.31 0.51 22.75
C ALA A 273 -2.53 -0.13 24.13
N GLN A 274 -1.52 -0.78 24.69
CA GLN A 274 -1.59 -1.29 26.07
C GLN A 274 -1.83 -0.15 27.06
N GLN A 275 -1.11 0.97 26.93
CA GLN A 275 -1.31 2.15 27.76
C GLN A 275 -2.70 2.75 27.58
N TYR A 276 -3.21 2.81 26.36
CA TYR A 276 -4.58 3.27 26.08
C TYR A 276 -5.64 2.43 26.82
N PHE A 277 -5.59 1.11 26.70
CA PHE A 277 -6.53 0.23 27.41
C PHE A 277 -6.34 0.25 28.92
N GLU A 278 -5.11 0.44 29.41
CA GLU A 278 -4.85 0.65 30.83
C GLU A 278 -5.40 1.98 31.35
N GLN A 279 -5.49 3.02 30.51
CA GLN A 279 -6.11 4.30 30.90
C GLN A 279 -7.64 4.23 30.88
N LEU A 280 -8.24 3.51 29.91
CA LEU A 280 -9.69 3.31 29.82
C LEU A 280 -10.27 2.70 31.10
N ARG A 281 -9.48 1.90 31.81
CA ARG A 281 -9.81 1.35 33.14
C ARG A 281 -10.27 2.38 34.17
N THR A 282 -9.91 3.66 34.01
CA THR A 282 -10.39 4.75 34.87
C THR A 282 -11.86 5.10 34.64
N GLN A 283 -12.46 4.58 33.56
CA GLN A 283 -13.85 4.72 33.16
C GLN A 283 -14.47 3.32 33.02
N PRO A 284 -14.85 2.67 34.15
CA PRO A 284 -15.15 1.24 34.19
C PRO A 284 -16.26 0.78 33.25
N GLU A 285 -17.30 1.58 33.03
CA GLU A 285 -18.41 1.23 32.13
C GLU A 285 -17.94 1.18 30.67
N GLN A 286 -17.31 2.26 30.18
CA GLN A 286 -16.73 2.31 28.84
C GLN A 286 -15.67 1.22 28.64
N PHE A 287 -14.81 1.01 29.63
CA PHE A 287 -13.80 -0.04 29.59
C PHE A 287 -14.41 -1.42 29.33
N LEU A 288 -15.50 -1.77 30.02
CA LEU A 288 -16.12 -3.08 29.88
C LEU A 288 -16.87 -3.27 28.55
N GLU A 289 -17.37 -2.18 27.96
CA GLU A 289 -17.91 -2.20 26.60
C GLU A 289 -16.81 -2.42 25.57
N GLU A 290 -15.66 -1.77 25.73
CA GLU A 290 -14.58 -1.78 24.75
C GLU A 290 -13.67 -3.02 24.83
N ILE A 291 -13.53 -3.62 26.02
CA ILE A 291 -12.64 -4.77 26.25
C ILE A 291 -13.10 -6.04 25.50
N ILE A 292 -14.38 -6.12 25.12
CA ILE A 292 -14.92 -7.27 24.37
C ILE A 292 -14.19 -7.44 23.04
N HIS A 293 -13.82 -6.34 22.38
CA HIS A 293 -13.04 -6.37 21.15
C HIS A 293 -11.69 -7.07 21.34
N LEU A 294 -11.04 -6.89 22.50
CA LEU A 294 -9.78 -7.58 22.79
C LEU A 294 -9.96 -9.06 23.11
N VAL A 295 -11.07 -9.41 23.74
CA VAL A 295 -11.41 -10.80 24.08
C VAL A 295 -11.69 -11.63 22.82
N ASP A 296 -12.32 -11.00 21.82
CA ASP A 296 -12.66 -11.63 20.54
C ASP A 296 -11.48 -11.70 19.56
N SER A 297 -10.34 -11.08 19.88
CA SER A 297 -9.16 -11.07 19.01
C SER A 297 -8.71 -12.49 18.63
N PRO A 298 -8.32 -12.74 17.36
CA PRO A 298 -7.70 -14.00 16.96
C PRO A 298 -6.32 -14.21 17.62
N GLU A 299 -5.64 -13.14 18.05
CA GLU A 299 -4.29 -13.20 18.61
C GLU A 299 -4.29 -13.60 20.09
N ALA A 300 -3.63 -14.71 20.42
CA ALA A 300 -3.63 -15.25 21.78
C ALA A 300 -3.08 -14.26 22.82
N LYS A 301 -2.01 -13.53 22.48
CA LYS A 301 -1.39 -12.53 23.37
C LYS A 301 -2.32 -11.35 23.67
N VAL A 302 -3.19 -10.99 22.71
CA VAL A 302 -4.18 -9.92 22.89
C VAL A 302 -5.27 -10.38 23.85
N ARG A 303 -5.77 -11.61 23.68
CA ARG A 303 -6.71 -12.21 24.64
C ARG A 303 -6.12 -12.35 26.03
N ASP A 304 -4.86 -12.78 26.14
CA ASP A 304 -4.15 -12.86 27.43
C ASP A 304 -4.07 -11.50 28.11
N PHE A 305 -3.80 -10.45 27.34
CA PHE A 305 -3.81 -9.07 27.83
C PHE A 305 -5.20 -8.65 28.30
N ALA A 306 -6.24 -8.90 27.51
CA ALA A 306 -7.62 -8.58 27.86
C ALA A 306 -8.06 -9.24 29.17
N LEU A 307 -7.82 -10.55 29.31
CA LEU A 307 -8.16 -11.30 30.53
C LEU A 307 -7.43 -10.75 31.76
N ARG A 308 -6.16 -10.36 31.61
CA ARG A 308 -5.39 -9.75 32.70
C ARG A 308 -6.00 -8.42 33.15
N LEU A 309 -6.44 -7.58 32.22
CA LEU A 309 -7.11 -6.32 32.56
C LEU A 309 -8.45 -6.57 33.25
N LEU A 310 -9.25 -7.52 32.75
CA LEU A 310 -10.53 -7.91 33.35
C LEU A 310 -10.36 -8.44 34.78
N GLN A 311 -9.33 -9.24 35.04
CA GLN A 311 -9.00 -9.72 36.40
C GLN A 311 -8.79 -8.55 37.38
N GLN A 312 -8.31 -7.41 36.90
CA GLN A 312 -8.04 -6.25 37.74
C GLN A 312 -9.23 -5.29 37.87
N GLN A 313 -10.26 -5.40 37.01
CA GLN A 313 -11.39 -4.46 36.97
C GLN A 313 -12.75 -5.01 37.42
N HIS A 314 -12.89 -6.31 37.62
CA HIS A 314 -14.16 -6.95 37.97
C HIS A 314 -14.88 -6.38 39.22
N LYS A 315 -14.18 -5.67 40.12
CA LYS A 315 -14.78 -5.06 41.32
C LYS A 315 -15.27 -3.62 41.14
N ALA A 316 -14.77 -2.90 40.13
CA ALA A 316 -15.05 -1.47 40.00
C ALA A 316 -16.45 -1.18 39.42
N ALA A 317 -16.97 -2.06 38.57
CA ALA A 317 -18.32 -1.97 38.00
C ALA A 317 -19.00 -3.35 37.95
N PRO A 318 -19.53 -3.85 39.09
CA PRO A 318 -20.04 -5.21 39.20
C PRO A 318 -21.17 -5.55 38.22
N GLN A 319 -22.10 -4.62 37.98
CA GLN A 319 -23.23 -4.86 37.07
C GLN A 319 -22.79 -4.94 35.60
N ALA A 320 -21.98 -3.99 35.15
CA ALA A 320 -21.42 -4.02 33.79
C ALA A 320 -20.54 -5.25 33.58
N PHE A 321 -19.78 -5.66 34.60
CA PHE A 321 -18.96 -6.86 34.54
C PHE A 321 -19.81 -8.13 34.44
N ALA A 322 -20.93 -8.20 35.17
CA ALA A 322 -21.87 -9.31 35.04
C ALA A 322 -22.49 -9.38 33.64
N ASN A 323 -22.88 -8.23 33.07
CA ASN A 323 -23.38 -8.17 31.69
C ASN A 323 -22.31 -8.65 30.69
N LEU A 324 -21.05 -8.26 30.87
CA LEU A 324 -19.93 -8.76 30.06
C LEU A 324 -19.78 -10.28 30.21
N LEU A 325 -19.86 -10.83 31.42
CA LEU A 325 -19.78 -12.28 31.63
C LEU A 325 -20.88 -13.03 30.90
N ILE A 326 -22.11 -12.49 30.87
CA ILE A 326 -23.22 -13.02 30.06
C ILE A 326 -22.79 -13.14 28.59
N CYS A 327 -22.28 -12.05 28.00
CA CYS A 327 -21.81 -12.06 26.61
C CYS A 327 -20.70 -13.10 26.38
N LEU A 328 -19.74 -13.20 27.31
CA LEU A 328 -18.61 -14.12 27.20
C LEU A 328 -18.99 -15.59 27.37
N THR A 329 -20.18 -15.91 27.89
CA THR A 329 -20.65 -17.30 27.98
C THR A 329 -20.81 -17.97 26.62
N GLU A 330 -21.06 -17.20 25.57
CA GLU A 330 -21.23 -17.71 24.20
C GLU A 330 -19.89 -17.86 23.46
N HIS A 331 -18.79 -17.41 24.07
CA HIS A 331 -17.49 -17.39 23.43
C HIS A 331 -16.93 -18.80 23.20
N SER A 332 -16.37 -19.06 22.01
CA SER A 332 -15.91 -20.39 21.61
C SER A 332 -14.52 -20.76 22.12
N ASN A 333 -13.69 -19.77 22.47
CA ASN A 333 -12.32 -19.99 22.92
C ASN A 333 -12.25 -20.60 24.34
N ALA A 334 -11.47 -21.67 24.48
CA ALA A 334 -11.34 -22.44 25.70
C ALA A 334 -10.80 -21.65 26.91
N GLN A 335 -9.93 -20.68 26.66
CA GLN A 335 -9.35 -19.84 27.72
C GLN A 335 -10.37 -18.83 28.26
N ILE A 336 -11.16 -18.22 27.36
CA ILE A 336 -12.25 -17.32 27.75
C ILE A 336 -13.31 -18.09 28.53
N GLN A 337 -13.69 -19.29 28.08
CA GLN A 337 -14.59 -20.17 28.84
C GLN A 337 -14.03 -20.53 30.21
N ALA A 338 -12.73 -20.78 30.34
CA ALA A 338 -12.10 -21.05 31.62
C ALA A 338 -12.20 -19.84 32.55
N PHE A 339 -11.92 -18.64 32.03
CA PHE A 339 -12.09 -17.39 32.77
C PHE A 339 -13.53 -17.16 33.23
N VAL A 340 -14.52 -17.33 32.34
CA VAL A 340 -15.95 -17.19 32.69
C VAL A 340 -16.34 -18.21 33.77
N ALA A 341 -15.93 -19.48 33.61
CA ALA A 341 -16.22 -20.52 34.59
C ALA A 341 -15.57 -20.26 35.96
N GLU A 342 -14.40 -19.63 36.01
CA GLU A 342 -13.75 -19.17 37.24
C GLU A 342 -14.52 -18.00 37.88
N LYS A 343 -14.93 -17.01 37.09
CA LYS A 343 -15.64 -15.82 37.60
C LYS A 343 -17.07 -16.08 38.04
N LEU A 344 -17.71 -17.12 37.50
CA LEU A 344 -19.01 -17.59 37.96
C LEU A 344 -18.93 -18.49 39.21
N GLN A 345 -17.76 -18.66 39.84
CA GLN A 345 -17.71 -19.39 41.12
C GLN A 345 -18.51 -18.64 42.19
N PRO A 346 -19.22 -19.35 43.09
CA PRO A 346 -19.97 -18.71 44.16
C PRO A 346 -18.99 -17.96 45.07
N SER A 347 -19.04 -16.64 45.07
CA SER A 347 -18.28 -15.78 45.97
C SER A 347 -19.23 -14.86 46.72
N LEU A 348 -18.94 -14.60 48.00
CA LEU A 348 -19.77 -13.76 48.87
C LEU A 348 -19.85 -12.29 48.40
N GLU A 349 -19.00 -11.89 47.45
CA GLU A 349 -18.79 -10.47 47.08
C GLU A 349 -19.45 -10.07 45.74
N GLN A 350 -20.03 -10.99 44.95
CA GLN A 350 -20.59 -10.66 43.63
C GLN A 350 -21.95 -11.34 43.38
N PRO A 351 -23.06 -10.74 43.85
CA PRO A 351 -24.39 -11.36 43.84
C PRO A 351 -25.18 -11.23 42.52
N VAL A 352 -24.58 -10.74 41.42
CA VAL A 352 -25.36 -10.37 40.21
C VAL A 352 -25.78 -11.57 39.37
N LEU A 353 -24.93 -12.58 39.23
CA LEU A 353 -25.26 -13.82 38.52
C LEU A 353 -25.33 -14.96 39.53
N THR A 354 -26.48 -15.64 39.58
CA THR A 354 -26.68 -16.78 40.47
C THR A 354 -26.55 -18.09 39.69
N LEU A 355 -26.30 -19.19 40.40
CA LEU A 355 -26.24 -20.53 39.82
C LEU A 355 -27.55 -20.97 39.14
N ASN A 356 -28.67 -20.36 39.56
CA ASN A 356 -29.99 -20.62 39.02
C ASN A 356 -30.32 -19.76 37.79
N ASP A 357 -29.42 -18.85 37.41
CA ASP A 357 -29.61 -18.04 36.21
C ASP A 357 -29.61 -18.94 34.95
N PRO A 358 -30.65 -18.87 34.08
CA PRO A 358 -30.72 -19.68 32.87
C PRO A 358 -29.47 -19.60 31.99
N VAL A 359 -28.84 -18.42 31.91
CA VAL A 359 -27.63 -18.21 31.11
C VAL A 359 -26.46 -19.03 31.68
N VAL A 360 -26.28 -19.00 33.01
CA VAL A 360 -25.22 -19.76 33.70
C VAL A 360 -25.44 -21.26 33.52
N GLN A 361 -26.69 -21.73 33.64
CA GLN A 361 -27.01 -23.13 33.42
C GLN A 361 -26.77 -23.57 31.97
N GLN A 362 -27.09 -22.72 30.99
CA GLN A 362 -26.84 -23.02 29.59
C GLN A 362 -25.34 -23.09 29.28
N PHE A 363 -24.56 -22.15 29.82
CA PHE A 363 -23.11 -22.15 29.75
C PHE A 363 -22.51 -23.45 30.34
N ASP A 364 -22.94 -23.83 31.55
CA ASP A 364 -22.44 -25.02 32.23
C ASP A 364 -22.74 -26.29 31.45
N LYS A 365 -23.96 -26.43 30.93
CA LYS A 365 -24.34 -27.54 30.04
C LYS A 365 -23.46 -27.58 28.79
N ALA A 366 -23.24 -26.43 28.15
CA ALA A 366 -22.43 -26.34 26.94
C ALA A 366 -20.98 -26.76 27.21
N VAL A 367 -20.34 -26.22 28.25
CA VAL A 367 -18.96 -26.55 28.64
C VAL A 367 -18.81 -28.02 28.98
N LEU A 368 -19.73 -28.59 29.77
CA LEU A 368 -19.70 -30.00 30.16
C LEU A 368 -19.80 -30.94 28.94
N ARG A 369 -20.62 -30.61 27.94
CA ARG A 369 -20.76 -31.40 26.70
C ARG A 369 -19.55 -31.38 25.79
N MET A 370 -18.65 -30.39 25.90
CA MET A 370 -17.51 -30.26 24.99
C MET A 370 -16.52 -31.41 25.11
N LYS A 371 -16.27 -32.16 24.02
CA LYS A 371 -15.29 -33.25 24.03
C LYS A 371 -13.87 -32.70 23.79
N TYR A 372 -12.91 -33.18 24.57
CA TYR A 372 -11.46 -32.94 24.40
C TYR A 372 -10.97 -31.46 24.40
N ARG A 373 -11.81 -30.49 24.75
CA ARG A 373 -11.44 -29.07 24.87
C ARG A 373 -11.94 -28.46 26.18
N SER A 374 -11.45 -27.27 26.52
CA SER A 374 -11.90 -26.46 27.67
C SER A 374 -11.84 -27.18 29.02
N ARG A 375 -10.77 -27.99 29.25
CA ARG A 375 -10.65 -28.80 30.46
C ARG A 375 -10.70 -27.98 31.75
N GLN A 376 -10.03 -26.83 31.76
CA GLN A 376 -10.03 -25.92 32.92
C GLN A 376 -11.44 -25.41 33.23
N ALA A 377 -12.17 -24.96 32.20
CA ALA A 377 -13.57 -24.54 32.34
C ALA A 377 -14.45 -25.68 32.90
N LYS A 378 -14.29 -26.90 32.37
CA LYS A 378 -15.00 -28.08 32.86
C LYS A 378 -14.75 -28.36 34.33
N GLU A 379 -13.50 -28.36 34.77
CA GLU A 379 -13.19 -28.63 36.17
C GLU A 379 -13.73 -27.52 37.10
N ALA A 380 -13.70 -26.26 36.66
CA ALA A 380 -14.34 -25.17 37.40
C ALA A 380 -15.86 -25.36 37.51
N VAL A 381 -16.55 -25.70 36.41
CA VAL A 381 -17.99 -26.01 36.41
C VAL A 381 -18.31 -27.19 37.34
N LYS A 382 -17.54 -28.29 37.26
CA LYS A 382 -17.71 -29.44 38.15
C LYS A 382 -17.52 -29.08 39.62
N SER A 383 -16.50 -28.27 39.93
CA SER A 383 -16.24 -27.79 41.28
C SER A 383 -17.41 -26.99 41.83
N ARG A 384 -18.00 -26.13 41.00
CA ARG A 384 -19.19 -25.34 41.34
C ARG A 384 -20.44 -26.20 41.55
N LEU A 385 -20.70 -27.15 40.66
CA LEU A 385 -21.85 -28.05 40.78
C LEU A 385 -21.71 -29.02 41.97
N ASN A 386 -20.49 -29.36 42.39
CA ASN A 386 -20.27 -30.17 43.59
C ASN A 386 -20.82 -29.51 44.87
N THR A 387 -20.86 -28.18 44.93
CA THR A 387 -21.39 -27.45 46.10
C THR A 387 -22.90 -27.27 46.04
N GLN A 388 -23.51 -27.35 44.85
CA GLN A 388 -24.98 -27.31 44.65
C GLN A 388 -25.43 -28.31 43.58
N PRO A 389 -25.49 -29.62 43.90
CA PRO A 389 -25.72 -30.70 42.92
C PRO A 389 -27.05 -30.58 42.18
N GLN A 390 -28.08 -30.03 42.83
CA GLN A 390 -29.46 -29.88 42.31
C GLN A 390 -29.57 -28.97 41.07
N THR A 391 -28.52 -28.22 40.74
CA THR A 391 -28.49 -27.34 39.56
C THR A 391 -27.96 -28.04 38.29
N ALA A 392 -27.41 -29.25 38.43
CA ALA A 392 -26.89 -30.01 37.30
C ALA A 392 -28.03 -30.70 36.52
N SER A 393 -28.02 -30.59 35.18
CA SER A 393 -29.01 -31.28 34.35
C SER A 393 -28.76 -32.78 34.29
N ALA A 394 -29.72 -33.57 34.76
CA ALA A 394 -29.67 -35.04 34.72
C ALA A 394 -29.35 -35.59 33.32
N ALA A 395 -29.92 -35.01 32.26
CA ALA A 395 -29.62 -35.40 30.88
C ALA A 395 -28.13 -35.23 30.52
N VAL A 396 -27.50 -34.10 30.92
CA VAL A 396 -26.08 -33.86 30.67
C VAL A 396 -25.19 -34.78 31.51
N LEU A 397 -25.59 -35.09 32.74
CA LEU A 397 -24.87 -36.05 33.58
C LEU A 397 -24.93 -37.46 33.00
N LEU A 398 -26.08 -37.90 32.48
CA LEU A 398 -26.22 -39.18 31.77
C LEU A 398 -25.32 -39.25 30.53
N GLU A 399 -25.28 -38.19 29.73
CA GLU A 399 -24.36 -38.07 28.58
C GLU A 399 -22.88 -38.17 29.02
N LEU A 400 -22.52 -37.50 30.12
CA LEU A 400 -21.16 -37.53 30.66
C LEU A 400 -20.78 -38.88 31.28
N ALA A 401 -21.72 -39.59 31.90
CA ALA A 401 -21.50 -40.93 32.44
C ALA A 401 -21.09 -41.93 31.35
N GLN A 402 -21.51 -41.69 30.10
CA GLN A 402 -21.13 -42.46 28.92
C GLN A 402 -19.86 -41.94 28.23
N SER A 403 -19.21 -40.90 28.76
CA SER A 403 -18.02 -40.30 28.18
C SER A 403 -16.84 -41.29 28.16
N PRO A 404 -16.03 -41.33 27.09
CA PRO A 404 -14.79 -42.12 27.08
C PRO A 404 -13.74 -41.58 28.07
N VAL A 405 -13.91 -40.35 28.59
CA VAL A 405 -13.02 -39.77 29.59
C VAL A 405 -13.42 -40.28 30.98
N LYS A 406 -12.69 -41.28 31.49
CA LYS A 406 -12.97 -41.96 32.76
C LYS A 406 -13.27 -41.01 33.93
N LYS A 407 -12.45 -39.97 34.12
CA LYS A 407 -12.64 -38.97 35.19
C LYS A 407 -13.97 -38.18 35.07
N ASP A 408 -14.44 -37.96 33.85
CA ASP A 408 -15.69 -37.22 33.61
C ASP A 408 -16.89 -38.13 33.87
N ALA A 409 -16.80 -39.39 33.42
CA ALA A 409 -17.81 -40.41 33.68
C ALA A 409 -17.96 -40.70 35.18
N GLU A 410 -16.84 -40.92 35.90
CA GLU A 410 -16.84 -41.13 37.35
C GLU A 410 -17.48 -39.96 38.09
N TRP A 411 -17.10 -38.72 37.76
CA TRP A 411 -17.69 -37.54 38.36
C TRP A 411 -19.20 -37.45 38.11
N ALA A 412 -19.65 -37.74 36.88
CA ALA A 412 -21.05 -37.67 36.52
C ALA A 412 -21.89 -38.74 37.24
N ILE A 413 -21.38 -39.97 37.35
CA ILE A 413 -22.01 -41.04 38.14
C ILE A 413 -22.17 -40.59 39.60
N VAL A 414 -21.13 -40.00 40.20
CA VAL A 414 -21.21 -39.49 41.58
C VAL A 414 -22.30 -38.42 41.74
N GLN A 415 -22.47 -37.51 40.77
CA GLN A 415 -23.56 -36.52 40.84
C GLN A 415 -24.94 -37.16 40.65
N LEU A 416 -25.10 -38.09 39.71
CA LEU A 416 -26.36 -38.83 39.52
C LEU A 416 -26.76 -39.58 40.79
N THR A 417 -25.79 -40.23 41.46
CA THR A 417 -26.00 -40.89 42.75
C THR A 417 -26.49 -39.90 43.81
N LYS A 418 -25.89 -38.70 43.89
CA LYS A 418 -26.31 -37.66 44.84
C LYS A 418 -27.75 -37.18 44.59
N LEU A 419 -28.12 -36.96 43.33
CA LEU A 419 -29.48 -36.55 42.95
C LEU A 419 -30.52 -37.64 43.28
N ALA A 420 -30.21 -38.90 42.95
CA ALA A 420 -31.08 -40.03 43.29
C ALA A 420 -31.23 -40.22 44.82
N LEU A 421 -30.14 -40.08 45.60
CA LEU A 421 -30.19 -40.09 47.06
C LEU A 421 -30.99 -38.92 47.66
N ALA A 422 -31.07 -37.79 46.94
CA ALA A 422 -31.91 -36.65 47.31
C ALA A 422 -33.39 -36.85 46.96
N GLY A 423 -33.75 -37.99 46.35
CA GLY A 423 -35.13 -38.35 46.01
C GLY A 423 -35.57 -37.92 44.61
N GLU A 424 -34.66 -37.48 43.74
CA GLU A 424 -35.00 -37.19 42.34
C GLU A 424 -35.06 -38.50 41.52
N GLU A 425 -36.19 -38.74 40.85
CA GLU A 425 -36.31 -39.84 39.88
C GLU A 425 -35.61 -39.47 38.57
N ILE A 426 -34.57 -40.23 38.22
CA ILE A 426 -33.77 -39.98 37.02
C ILE A 426 -33.98 -41.13 36.03
N GLN A 427 -34.71 -40.86 34.95
CA GLN A 427 -34.92 -41.85 33.89
C GLN A 427 -33.58 -42.32 33.31
N GLY A 428 -33.37 -43.64 33.29
CA GLY A 428 -32.13 -44.25 32.78
C GLY A 428 -30.99 -44.37 33.81
N PHE A 429 -31.23 -44.06 35.08
CA PHE A 429 -30.28 -44.27 36.17
C PHE A 429 -30.97 -44.93 37.38
N GLU A 430 -30.48 -46.10 37.79
CA GLU A 430 -30.96 -46.81 38.98
C GLU A 430 -29.83 -46.96 39.99
N LEU A 431 -30.10 -46.56 41.23
CA LEU A 431 -29.21 -46.76 42.37
C LEU A 431 -29.49 -48.17 42.91
N ARG A 432 -28.65 -49.14 42.54
CA ARG A 432 -28.78 -50.55 42.94
C ARG A 432 -27.84 -50.90 44.08
#